data_AF-A0A954ZCG0-F1
#
_entry.id   AF-A0A954ZCG0-F1
#
_cell.length_a   1.000
_cell.length_b   1.000
_cell.length_c   1.000
_cell.angle_alpha   90.00
_cell.angle_beta   90.00
_cell.angle_gamma   90.00
#
_symmetry.space_group_name_H-M   'P 1'
#
loop_
_entity.id
_entity.type
_entity.pdbx_description
1 polymer ?
#
loop_
_entity_poly.entity_id
_entity_poly.type
_entity_poly.pdbx_seq_one_letter_code
_entity_poly.pdbx_strand_id
1 'polypeptide(L)' 'MPGGGVTPENAVPLVSSTGCRSLHIGAACSRSDESITPAQAASLCDLKRLQIGKLRAVDAEFVRQTFRAIKARQLP' A
#
# COMPACT_ATOMS: atom_id res chain seq x y z
N MET A 1 -4.66 10.19 -13.78
CA MET A 1 -4.72 9.04 -12.86
C MET A 1 -4.69 9.58 -11.45
N PRO A 2 -5.76 9.40 -10.64
CA PRO A 2 -5.75 9.76 -9.23
C PRO A 2 -4.67 8.94 -8.49
N GLY A 3 -3.92 9.61 -7.62
CA GLY A 3 -2.87 9.01 -6.83
C GLY A 3 -2.70 9.76 -5.51
N GLY A 4 -2.28 9.02 -4.47
CA GLY A 4 -2.15 9.54 -3.11
C GLY A 4 -3.42 9.33 -2.28
N GLY A 5 -3.29 8.66 -1.13
CA GLY A 5 -4.39 8.47 -0.18
C GLY A 5 -5.57 7.60 -0.64
N VAL A 6 -5.41 6.85 -1.74
CA VAL A 6 -6.45 5.92 -2.20
C VAL A 6 -6.54 4.72 -1.26
N THR A 7 -7.75 4.43 -0.79
CA THR A 7 -8.09 3.32 0.12
C THR A 7 -9.25 2.49 -0.44
N PRO A 8 -9.49 1.26 0.04
CA PRO A 8 -10.65 0.47 -0.36
C PRO A 8 -11.98 1.21 -0.21
N GLU A 9 -12.10 2.04 0.83
CA GLU A 9 -13.33 2.78 1.16
C GLU A 9 -13.59 3.94 0.20
N ASN A 10 -12.54 4.61 -0.28
CA ASN A 10 -12.67 5.79 -1.15
C ASN A 10 -12.48 5.50 -2.65
N ALA A 11 -11.99 4.30 -3.02
CA ALA A 11 -11.69 3.98 -4.41
C ALA A 11 -12.92 4.07 -5.33
N VAL A 12 -14.07 3.57 -4.88
CA VAL A 12 -15.32 3.61 -5.64
C VAL A 12 -15.81 5.05 -5.89
N PRO A 13 -16.04 5.89 -4.84
CA PRO A 13 -16.47 7.26 -5.09
C PRO A 13 -15.45 8.07 -5.90
N LEU A 14 -14.15 7.82 -5.76
CA LEU A 14 -13.12 8.44 -6.60
C LEU A 14 -13.30 8.10 -8.08
N VAL A 15 -13.45 6.80 -8.43
CA VAL A 15 -13.67 6.38 -9.82
C VAL A 15 -14.98 6.95 -10.35
N SER A 16 -16.07 6.84 -9.58
CA SER A 16 -17.39 7.32 -10.00
C SER A 16 -17.44 8.83 -10.23
N SER A 17 -16.78 9.63 -9.39
CA SER A 17 -16.79 11.11 -9.49
C SER A 17 -15.85 11.66 -10.56
N THR A 18 -14.76 10.95 -10.86
CA THR A 18 -13.73 11.43 -11.79
C THR A 18 -13.84 10.82 -13.19
N GLY A 19 -14.53 9.69 -13.35
CA GLY A 19 -14.57 8.92 -14.59
C GLY A 19 -13.22 8.28 -14.97
N CYS A 20 -12.27 8.21 -14.03
CA CYS A 20 -10.94 7.65 -14.29
C CYS A 20 -11.00 6.13 -14.50
N ARG A 21 -10.33 5.64 -15.54
CA ARG A 21 -10.19 4.20 -15.84
C ARG A 21 -9.01 3.51 -15.17
N SER A 22 -8.19 4.29 -14.46
CA SER A 22 -7.00 3.80 -13.75
C SER A 22 -6.81 4.55 -12.44
N LEU A 23 -6.28 3.85 -11.44
CA LEU A 23 -5.92 4.38 -10.13
C LEU A 23 -4.50 3.97 -9.78
N HIS A 24 -3.78 4.85 -9.10
CA HIS A 24 -2.51 4.51 -8.47
C HIS A 24 -2.68 4.33 -6.97
N ILE A 25 -2.37 3.14 -6.47
CA ILE A 25 -2.46 2.81 -5.05
C ILE A 25 -1.08 2.46 -4.50
N GLY A 26 -0.73 3.04 -3.35
CA GLY A 26 0.51 2.71 -2.66
C GLY A 26 0.40 1.42 -1.84
N ALA A 27 -0.78 1.18 -1.24
CA ALA A 27 -1.12 -0.01 -0.45
C ALA A 27 0.03 -0.51 0.45
N ALA A 28 0.69 0.39 1.18
CA ALA A 28 1.90 0.06 1.91
C ALA A 28 1.61 -0.24 3.39
N CYS A 29 2.23 -1.29 3.91
CA CYS A 29 2.23 -1.62 5.33
C CYS A 29 3.66 -1.82 5.84
N SER A 30 3.84 -1.78 7.16
CA SER A 30 5.10 -2.14 7.80
C SER A 30 5.11 -3.63 8.09
N ARG A 31 6.18 -4.33 7.72
CA ARG A 31 6.41 -5.73 8.08
C ARG A 31 7.76 -5.90 8.72
N SER A 32 7.81 -6.69 9.78
CA SER A 32 9.06 -7.07 10.43
C SER A 32 9.70 -8.23 9.67
N ASP A 33 10.99 -8.09 9.36
CA ASP A 33 11.86 -9.16 8.91
C ASP A 33 12.83 -9.53 10.05
N GLU A 34 12.52 -10.63 10.72
CA GLU A 34 13.30 -11.11 11.87
C GLU A 34 14.68 -11.68 11.48
N SER A 35 14.93 -11.88 10.18
CA SER A 35 16.25 -12.32 9.70
C SER A 35 17.29 -11.19 9.70
N ILE A 36 16.85 -9.93 9.82
CA ILE A 36 17.74 -8.77 9.84
C ILE A 36 18.29 -8.56 11.24
N THR A 37 19.58 -8.81 11.40
CA THR A 37 20.28 -8.57 12.66
C THR A 37 20.51 -7.07 12.90
N PRO A 38 20.69 -6.63 14.16
CA PRO A 38 21.02 -5.24 14.48
C PRO A 38 22.29 -4.72 13.76
N ALA A 39 23.30 -5.58 13.54
CA ALA A 39 24.52 -5.20 12.83
C ALA A 39 24.27 -4.94 11.33
N GLN A 40 23.40 -5.73 10.70
CA GLN A 40 22.96 -5.48 9.32
C GLN A 40 22.10 -4.22 9.25
N ALA A 41 21.18 -4.02 10.18
CA ALA A 41 20.39 -2.80 10.27
C ALA A 41 21.27 -1.55 10.48
N ALA A 42 22.36 -1.66 11.24
CA ALA A 42 23.34 -0.57 11.40
C ALA A 42 23.99 -0.21 10.05
N SER A 43 24.42 -1.24 9.32
CA SER A 43 25.07 -1.09 8.01
C SER A 43 24.13 -0.49 6.96
N LEU A 44 22.82 -0.76 7.05
CA LEU A 44 21.79 -0.23 6.17
C LEU A 44 21.27 1.16 6.58
N CYS A 45 21.86 1.78 7.61
CA CYS A 45 21.34 3.02 8.22
C CYS A 45 19.88 2.89 8.70
N ASP A 46 19.45 1.66 8.96
CA ASP A 46 18.07 1.30 9.29
C ASP A 46 17.74 1.50 10.77
N LEU A 47 18.75 1.38 11.65
CA LEU A 47 18.61 1.51 13.12
C LEU A 47 17.74 2.70 13.56
N LYS A 48 17.91 3.86 12.90
CA LYS A 48 17.18 5.09 13.25
C LYS A 48 15.99 5.39 12.33
N ARG A 49 15.93 4.81 11.12
CA ARG A 49 14.95 5.20 10.09
C ARG A 49 13.76 4.25 9.99
N LEU A 50 13.97 2.94 10.05
CA LEU A 50 12.89 1.95 9.95
C LEU A 50 12.87 0.97 11.13
N GLN A 51 13.41 1.37 12.28
CA GLN A 51 13.26 0.64 13.55
C GLN A 51 13.73 -0.83 13.52
N ILE A 52 14.83 -1.11 12.82
CA ILE A 52 15.47 -2.44 12.73
C ILE A 52 14.52 -3.48 12.13
N GLY A 53 14.66 -3.70 10.82
CA GLY A 53 13.94 -4.76 10.12
C GLY A 53 12.45 -4.49 9.92
N LYS A 54 11.90 -3.31 10.27
CA LYS A 54 10.54 -2.95 9.81
C LYS A 54 10.59 -2.35 8.42
N LEU A 55 10.39 -3.20 7.43
CA LEU A 55 10.41 -2.82 6.04
C LEU A 55 9.03 -2.35 5.58
N ARG A 56 9.02 -1.42 4.61
CA ARG A 56 7.81 -1.05 3.89
C ARG A 56 7.52 -2.12 2.85
N ALA A 57 6.41 -2.82 3.01
CA ALA A 57 5.95 -3.86 2.09
C ALA A 57 4.60 -3.48 1.48
N VAL A 58 4.23 -4.15 0.39
CA VAL A 58 2.89 -4.05 -0.18
C VAL A 58 1.93 -4.92 0.63
N ASP A 59 0.79 -4.34 1.02
CA ASP A 59 -0.32 -5.05 1.64
C ASP A 59 -1.20 -5.69 0.57
N ALA A 60 -1.02 -6.99 0.35
CA ALA A 60 -1.78 -7.76 -0.62
C ALA A 60 -3.28 -7.87 -0.28
N GLU A 61 -3.68 -7.74 0.98
CA GLU A 61 -5.10 -7.74 1.36
C GLU A 61 -5.74 -6.39 1.03
N PHE A 62 -5.06 -5.29 1.34
CA PHE A 62 -5.49 -3.94 0.93
C PHE A 62 -5.71 -3.86 -0.58
N VAL A 63 -4.74 -4.33 -1.37
CA VAL A 63 -4.86 -4.39 -2.84
C VAL A 63 -6.08 -5.20 -3.27
N ARG A 64 -6.29 -6.38 -2.68
CA ARG A 64 -7.45 -7.25 -2.99
C ARG A 64 -8.78 -6.57 -2.63
N GLN A 65 -8.84 -5.89 -1.49
CA GLN A 65 -10.04 -5.17 -1.07
C GLN A 65 -10.36 -4.01 -1.99
N THR A 66 -9.37 -3.19 -2.35
CA THR A 66 -9.54 -2.11 -3.33
C THR A 66 -10.03 -2.65 -4.67
N PHE A 67 -9.42 -3.73 -5.17
CA PHE A 67 -9.84 -4.36 -6.42
C PHE A 67 -11.28 -4.89 -6.34
N ARG A 68 -11.64 -5.59 -5.25
CA ARG A 68 -13.00 -6.10 -5.02
C ARG A 68 -14.02 -4.97 -4.94
N ALA A 69 -13.71 -3.88 -4.25
CA ALA A 69 -14.60 -2.73 -4.12
C ALA A 69 -14.95 -2.12 -5.48
N ILE A 70 -13.96 -1.96 -6.37
CA ILE A 70 -14.16 -1.45 -7.73
C ILE A 70 -14.91 -2.47 -8.60
N LYS A 71 -14.47 -3.74 -8.59
CA LYS A 71 -15.05 -4.80 -9.43
C LYS A 71 -16.51 -5.10 -9.11
N ALA A 72 -16.87 -5.12 -7.82
CA ALA A 72 -18.24 -5.41 -7.37
C ALA A 72 -19.27 -4.39 -7.88
N ARG A 73 -18.82 -3.19 -8.28
CA ARG A 73 -19.70 -2.12 -8.76
C ARG A 73 -19.87 -2.08 -10.28
N GLN A 74 -19.26 -3.01 -11.05
CA GLN A 74 -19.27 -3.00 -12.53
C GLN A 74 -19.11 -1.58 -13.11
N LEU A 75 -18.22 -0.78 -12.52
CA LEU A 75 -17.86 0.51 -13.12
C LEU A 75 -17.05 0.20 -14.39
N PRO A 76 -17.37 0.84 -15.53
CA PRO A 76 -16.78 0.53 -16.83
C PRO A 76 -15.27 0.73 -16.88
#